data_AF-A0A1V9A286-F1
#
_entry.id   AF-A0A1V9A286-F1
#
_cell.length_a   1.000
_cell.length_b   1.000
_cell.length_c   1.000
_cell.angle_alpha   90.00
_cell.angle_beta   90.00
_cell.angle_gamma   90.00
#
_symmetry.space_group_name_H-M   'P 1'
#
loop_
_entity.id
_entity.type
_entity.pdbx_description
1 polymer ?
#
loop_
_entity_poly.entity_id
_entity_poly.type
_entity_poly.pdbx_seq_one_letter_code
_entity_poly.pdbx_strand_id
1 'polypeptide(L)'
;MSSVAIPDPRDVLIAPVISEKSYGLLDDHKYTFLVRPDANKTQIKIAVEKVFGVKVISVNTLNRSGKRKRTRFGYGKRKDTKRAIVTLSAESKPIEIFGGPAA
;
A
#
# COMPACT_ATOMS: atom_id res chain seq x y z
N MET A 1 18.46 -15.64 18.09
CA MET A 1 19.00 -14.72 17.06
C MET A 1 18.28 -15.02 15.77
N SER A 2 17.33 -14.18 15.39
CA SER A 2 16.43 -14.39 14.26
C SER A 2 17.19 -14.27 12.95
N SER A 3 17.04 -15.28 12.10
CA SER A 3 17.56 -15.40 10.74
C SER A 3 17.47 -14.09 9.96
N VAL A 4 18.58 -13.66 9.37
CA VAL A 4 18.60 -12.58 8.39
C VAL A 4 17.94 -13.11 7.12
N ALA A 5 16.61 -13.06 7.07
CA ALA A 5 15.87 -13.20 5.84
C ALA A 5 16.17 -11.94 5.00
N ILE A 6 16.77 -12.12 3.83
CA ILE A 6 16.92 -11.05 2.84
C ILE A 6 15.51 -10.51 2.57
N PRO A 7 15.19 -9.24 2.89
CA PRO A 7 13.83 -8.76 2.78
C PRO A 7 13.43 -8.67 1.30
N ASP A 8 12.46 -9.50 0.90
CA ASP A 8 11.91 -9.44 -0.44
C ASP A 8 11.06 -8.17 -0.59
N PRO A 9 11.19 -7.41 -1.70
CA PRO A 9 10.34 -6.26 -1.99
C PRO A 9 8.83 -6.52 -1.85
N ARG A 10 8.38 -7.75 -2.12
CA ARG A 10 6.97 -8.15 -2.05
C ARG A 10 6.47 -8.25 -0.60
N ASP A 11 7.35 -8.47 0.37
CA ASP A 11 6.96 -8.51 1.79
C ASP A 11 6.55 -7.14 2.34
N VAL A 12 6.97 -6.06 1.67
CA VAL A 12 6.64 -4.68 2.04
C VAL A 12 5.21 -4.32 1.61
N LEU A 13 4.76 -4.86 0.47
CA LEU A 13 3.47 -4.56 -0.15
C LEU A 13 2.47 -5.68 0.14
N ILE A 14 1.52 -5.43 1.04
CA ILE A 14 0.61 -6.46 1.51
C ILE A 14 -0.61 -6.62 0.59
N ALA A 15 -1.27 -5.53 0.21
CA ALA A 15 -2.47 -5.56 -0.63
C ALA A 15 -2.79 -4.18 -1.25
N PRO A 16 -3.48 -4.11 -2.40
CA PRO A 16 -4.07 -2.87 -2.89
C PRO A 16 -5.24 -2.40 -2.00
N VAL A 17 -5.43 -1.10 -1.86
CA VAL A 17 -6.58 -0.52 -1.16
C VAL A 17 -7.65 -0.15 -2.18
N ILE A 18 -8.79 -0.82 -2.09
CA ILE A 18 -9.94 -0.62 -2.98
C ILE A 18 -10.99 0.22 -2.23
N SER A 19 -11.27 1.42 -2.75
CA SER A 19 -12.32 2.32 -2.29
C SER A 19 -12.57 3.42 -3.33
N GLU A 20 -13.72 4.08 -3.31
CA GLU A 20 -14.04 5.22 -4.21
C GLU A 20 -12.90 6.25 -4.28
N LYS A 21 -12.41 6.70 -3.12
CA LYS A 21 -11.26 7.63 -3.06
C LYS A 21 -9.98 7.07 -3.70
N SER A 22 -9.75 5.77 -3.62
CA SER A 22 -8.55 5.16 -4.18
C SER A 22 -8.68 5.08 -5.70
N TYR A 23 -9.88 4.78 -6.22
CA TYR A 23 -10.19 4.85 -7.65
C TYR A 23 -10.11 6.27 -8.20
N GLY A 24 -10.68 7.27 -7.53
CA GLY A 24 -10.60 8.67 -7.97
C GLY A 24 -9.17 9.25 -7.93
N LEU A 25 -8.22 8.58 -7.28
CA LEU A 25 -6.81 8.93 -7.30
C LEU A 25 -6.03 8.25 -8.45
N LEU A 26 -6.63 7.23 -9.10
CA LEU A 26 -5.98 6.54 -10.22
C LEU A 26 -5.81 7.45 -11.44
N ASP A 27 -6.79 8.34 -11.69
CA ASP A 27 -6.72 9.33 -12.78
C ASP A 27 -5.49 10.23 -12.65
N ASP A 28 -5.11 10.54 -11.40
CA ASP A 28 -3.92 11.31 -11.03
C ASP A 28 -2.63 10.46 -10.99
N HIS A 29 -2.65 9.20 -11.44
CA HIS A 29 -1.54 8.24 -11.33
C HIS A 29 -1.09 7.98 -9.88
N LYS A 30 -2.03 8.02 -8.94
CA LYS A 30 -1.78 7.78 -7.51
C LYS A 30 -2.42 6.47 -7.06
N TYR A 31 -1.58 5.54 -6.62
CA TYR A 31 -2.00 4.20 -6.22
C TYR A 31 -1.89 4.03 -4.72
N THR A 32 -2.88 3.39 -4.10
CA THR A 32 -2.90 3.19 -2.64
C THR A 32 -2.68 1.73 -2.28
N PHE A 33 -1.65 1.47 -1.47
CA PHE A 33 -1.30 0.15 -0.96
C PHE A 33 -1.43 0.07 0.55
N LEU A 34 -1.80 -1.09 1.04
CA LEU A 34 -1.60 -1.50 2.42
C LEU A 34 -0.19 -2.08 2.52
N VAL A 35 0.61 -1.51 3.40
CA VAL A 35 2.04 -1.83 3.55
C VAL A 35 2.35 -2.28 4.97
N ARG A 36 3.51 -2.90 5.14
CA ARG A 36 3.98 -3.33 6.47
C ARG A 36 4.11 -2.13 7.42
N PRO A 37 3.61 -2.20 8.67
CA PRO A 37 3.61 -1.06 9.60
C PRO A 37 5.00 -0.53 10.00
N ASP A 38 6.03 -1.33 9.86
CA ASP A 38 7.44 -1.02 10.10
C ASP A 38 8.16 -0.47 8.86
N ALA A 39 7.54 -0.53 7.67
CA ALA A 39 8.19 -0.10 6.43
C ALA A 39 8.36 1.43 6.33
N ASN A 40 9.53 1.85 5.87
CA ASN A 40 9.87 3.25 5.60
C ASN A 40 9.49 3.68 4.18
N LYS A 41 9.31 4.99 3.94
CA LYS A 41 8.95 5.54 2.62
C LYS A 41 9.92 5.12 1.52
N THR A 42 11.23 5.12 1.80
CA THR A 42 12.27 4.71 0.86
C THR A 42 12.16 3.23 0.49
N GLN A 43 11.86 2.36 1.47
CA GLN A 43 11.66 0.93 1.24
C GLN A 43 10.43 0.69 0.37
N ILE A 44 9.33 1.40 0.64
CA ILE A 44 8.10 1.30 -0.15
C ILE A 44 8.34 1.77 -1.59
N LYS A 45 9.09 2.87 -1.78
CA LYS A 45 9.48 3.36 -3.11
C LYS A 45 10.23 2.29 -3.89
N ILE A 46 11.33 1.79 -3.33
CA ILE A 46 12.15 0.74 -3.95
C ILE A 46 11.32 -0.51 -4.23
N ALA A 47 10.42 -0.88 -3.33
CA ALA A 47 9.58 -2.06 -3.48
C ALA A 47 8.62 -1.93 -4.66
N VAL A 48 7.91 -0.80 -4.79
CA VAL A 48 7.00 -0.56 -5.91
C VAL A 48 7.74 -0.52 -7.24
N GLU A 49 8.88 0.18 -7.29
CA GLU A 49 9.71 0.26 -8.51
C GLU A 49 10.20 -1.12 -8.95
N LYS A 50 10.66 -1.97 -8.02
CA LYS A 50 11.14 -3.33 -8.31
C LYS A 50 10.04 -4.31 -8.69
N VAL A 51 8.90 -4.27 -8.00
CA VAL A 51 7.80 -5.24 -8.21
C VAL A 51 7.04 -4.96 -9.50
N PHE A 52 6.83 -3.68 -9.84
CA PHE A 52 6.02 -3.29 -10.98
C PHE A 52 6.82 -2.71 -12.15
N GLY A 53 8.12 -2.48 -12.01
CA GLY A 53 8.96 -1.92 -13.08
C GLY A 53 8.57 -0.48 -13.48
N VAL A 54 8.01 0.29 -12.54
CA VAL A 54 7.54 1.67 -12.75
C VAL A 54 8.46 2.68 -12.07
N LYS A 55 8.33 3.97 -12.42
CA LYS A 55 9.09 5.06 -11.82
C LYS A 55 8.23 5.83 -10.82
N VAL A 56 8.66 5.92 -9.57
CA VAL A 56 7.90 6.57 -8.49
C VAL A 56 8.43 7.98 -8.25
N ILE A 57 7.53 8.97 -8.25
CA ILE A 57 7.84 10.36 -7.92
C ILE A 57 7.91 10.52 -6.40
N SER A 58 6.83 10.17 -5.71
CA SER A 58 6.68 10.42 -4.28
C SER A 58 5.85 9.34 -3.58
N VAL A 59 6.06 9.22 -2.27
CA VAL A 59 5.35 8.27 -1.40
C VAL A 59 4.85 8.99 -0.14
N ASN A 60 3.54 8.93 0.09
CA ASN A 60 2.87 9.48 1.25
C ASN A 60 2.32 8.33 2.09
N THR A 61 2.75 8.24 3.35
CA THR A 61 2.34 7.15 4.26
C THR A 61 1.46 7.69 5.38
N LEU A 62 0.48 6.89 5.80
CA LEU A 62 -0.39 7.18 6.93
C LEU A 62 -0.62 5.93 7.78
N ASN A 63 -0.56 6.08 9.10
CA ASN A 63 -0.89 5.03 10.05
C ASN A 63 -2.36 5.15 10.44
N ARG A 64 -3.10 4.04 10.35
CA ARG A 64 -4.52 3.97 10.71
C ARG A 64 -4.70 3.02 11.88
N SER A 65 -5.23 3.56 12.97
CA SER A 65 -5.62 2.77 14.13
C SER A 65 -6.82 1.88 13.80
N GLY A 66 -6.74 0.63 14.24
CA GLY A 66 -7.79 -0.36 14.15
C GLY A 66 -8.96 0.04 15.03
N LYS A 67 -10.17 -0.05 14.48
CA LYS A 67 -11.41 0.30 15.20
C LYS A 67 -11.66 -0.69 16.34
N ARG A 68 -12.05 -0.16 17.50
CA ARG A 68 -12.61 -0.95 18.61
C ARG A 68 -14.04 -1.38 18.26
N LYS A 69 -14.40 -2.64 18.52
CA LYS A 69 -15.70 -3.22 18.21
C LYS A 69 -16.21 -4.01 19.41
N ARG A 70 -17.49 -3.82 19.73
CA ARG A 70 -18.17 -4.55 20.80
C ARG A 70 -18.50 -5.96 20.33
N THR A 71 -18.32 -6.91 21.21
CA THR A 71 -18.68 -8.33 21.06
C THR A 71 -19.41 -8.77 22.33
N ARG A 72 -20.01 -9.97 22.31
CA ARG A 72 -20.70 -10.54 23.49
C ARG A 72 -19.81 -10.57 24.74
N PHE A 73 -18.51 -10.82 24.56
CA PHE A 73 -17.55 -11.00 25.65
C PHE A 73 -16.77 -9.73 26.02
N GLY A 74 -17.00 -8.60 25.34
CA GLY A 74 -16.30 -7.35 25.63
C GLY A 74 -15.92 -6.55 24.37
N TYR A 75 -14.92 -5.68 24.48
CA TYR A 75 -14.43 -4.86 23.38
C TYR A 75 -13.16 -5.46 22.75
N GLY A 76 -13.26 -5.91 21.50
CA GLY A 76 -12.11 -6.29 20.67
C GLY A 76 -11.57 -5.10 19.85
N LYS A 77 -10.31 -5.18 19.40
CA LYS A 77 -9.70 -4.19 18.49
C LYS A 77 -9.26 -4.87 17.19
N ARG A 78 -9.52 -4.23 16.05
CA ARG A 78 -8.96 -4.66 14.76
C ARG A 78 -7.45 -4.33 14.68
N LYS A 79 -6.74 -4.98 13.76
CA LYS A 79 -5.32 -4.68 13.51
C LYS A 79 -5.10 -3.23 13.06
N ASP A 80 -4.03 -2.62 13.55
CA ASP A 80 -3.53 -1.35 13.05
C ASP A 80 -2.88 -1.59 11.67
N THR A 81 -2.97 -0.59 10.77
CA THR A 81 -2.50 -0.73 9.39
C THR A 81 -1.76 0.52 8.95
N LYS A 82 -0.76 0.38 8.08
CA LYS A 82 -0.14 1.49 7.38
C LYS A 82 -0.62 1.48 5.93
N ARG A 83 -1.02 2.64 5.41
CA ARG A 83 -1.32 2.84 4.00
C ARG A 83 -0.25 3.73 3.37
N ALA A 84 0.10 3.42 2.13
CA ALA A 84 0.99 4.21 1.31
C ALA A 84 0.26 4.63 0.04
N ILE A 85 0.17 5.94 -0.19
CA ILE A 85 -0.25 6.53 -1.46
C ILE A 85 1.03 6.81 -2.23
N VAL A 86 1.14 6.24 -3.42
CA VAL A 86 2.33 6.26 -4.26
C VAL A 86 1.99 6.97 -5.56
N THR A 87 2.70 8.05 -5.85
CA THR A 87 2.54 8.82 -7.08
C THR A 87 3.55 8.34 -8.11
N LEU A 88 3.05 7.87 -9.25
CA LEU A 88 3.90 7.45 -10.35
C LEU A 88 4.22 8.61 -11.30
N SER A 89 5.25 8.43 -12.12
CA SER A 89 5.54 9.34 -13.22
C SER A 89 4.51 9.19 -14.34
N ALA A 90 4.16 10.29 -15.01
CA ALA A 90 3.21 10.30 -16.13
C ALA A 90 3.64 9.41 -17.31
N GLU A 91 4.94 9.12 -17.44
CA GLU A 91 5.50 8.25 -18.48
C GLU A 91 5.42 6.76 -18.14
N SER A 92 5.06 6.42 -16.90
CA SER A 92 5.08 5.03 -16.44
C SER A 92 3.80 4.27 -16.79
N LYS A 93 3.93 2.95 -16.95
CA LYS A 93 2.80 2.07 -17.23
C LYS A 93 1.82 2.07 -16.05
N PRO A 94 0.50 2.06 -16.31
CA PRO A 94 -0.49 1.89 -15.25
C PRO A 94 -0.36 0.52 -14.59
N ILE A 95 -0.62 0.45 -13.29
CA ILE A 95 -0.55 -0.82 -12.53
C ILE A 95 -1.84 -1.61 -12.72
N GLU A 96 -1.75 -2.76 -13.40
CA GLU A 96 -2.90 -3.58 -13.83
C GLU A 96 -3.67 -4.25 -12.68
N ILE A 97 -3.08 -4.39 -11.49
CA ILE A 97 -3.70 -5.10 -10.35
C ILE A 97 -4.92 -4.39 -9.75
N PHE A 98 -5.14 -3.11 -10.08
CA PHE A 98 -6.25 -2.34 -9.52
C PHE A 98 -7.60 -2.61 -10.22
N GLY A 99 -7.60 -3.48 -11.22
CA GLY A 99 -8.73 -3.71 -12.11
C GLY A 99 -8.97 -2.42 -12.90
N GLY A 100 -8.47 -2.36 -14.13
CA GLY A 100 -8.76 -1.22 -15.00
C GLY A 100 -10.27 -0.97 -15.11
N PRO A 101 -10.71 0.24 -15.51
CA PRO A 101 -12.10 0.41 -15.93
C PRO A 101 -12.35 -0.66 -17.00
N ALA A 102 -13.25 -1.60 -16.72
CA ALA A 102 -13.70 -2.54 -17.74
C ALA A 102 -14.27 -1.69 -18.88
N ALA A 103 -13.63 -1.78 -20.05
CA ALA A 103 -14.29 -1.43 -21.29
C ALA A 103 -15.46 -2.39 -21.54
#